data_AF-A0A919EWF1-F1
#
_entry.id   AF-A0A919EWF1-F1
#
_cell.length_a   1.000
_cell.length_b   1.000
_cell.length_c   1.000
_cell.angle_alpha   90.00
_cell.angle_beta   90.00
_cell.angle_gamma   90.00
#
_symmetry.space_group_name_H-M   'P 1'
#
loop_
_entity.id
_entity.type
_entity.pdbx_description
1 polymer ?
#
loop_
_entity_poly.entity_id
_entity_poly.type
_entity_poly.pdbx_seq_one_letter_code
_entity_poly.pdbx_strand_id
1 'polypeptide(L)'
;MTCEAFAERGATVRLHPSPWRLGPQQRALTEQWLRGWVGAAVEERPELADRAERYLRDRLAACASGSLRVTLHHTDLLALPRPTGGTP
;
A
#
# COMPACT_ATOMS: atom_id res chain seq x y z
N MET A 1 -4.58 -13.73 9.09
CA MET A 1 -4.54 -12.31 8.68
C MET A 1 -5.04 -11.40 9.81
N THR A 2 -4.67 -10.12 9.82
CA THR A 2 -5.09 -9.14 10.86
C THR A 2 -6.61 -9.05 11.06
N CYS A 3 -7.39 -9.13 9.98
CA CYS A 3 -8.86 -9.16 10.06
C CYS A 3 -9.40 -10.38 10.82
N GLU A 4 -8.88 -11.57 10.54
CA GLU A 4 -9.24 -12.81 11.24
C GLU A 4 -8.87 -12.72 12.72
N ALA A 5 -7.67 -12.21 13.03
CA ALA A 5 -7.21 -12.07 14.41
C ALA A 5 -8.11 -11.15 15.26
N PHE A 6 -8.71 -10.11 14.67
CA PHE A 6 -9.70 -9.25 15.32
C PHE A 6 -11.06 -9.93 15.45
N ALA A 7 -11.52 -10.63 14.41
CA ALA A 7 -12.79 -11.35 14.42
C ALA A 7 -12.79 -12.48 15.46
N GLU A 8 -11.69 -13.24 15.56
CA GLU A 8 -11.46 -14.28 16.57
C GLU A 8 -11.50 -13.72 18.00
N ARG A 9 -11.13 -12.45 18.19
CA ARG A 9 -11.21 -11.73 19.47
C ARG A 9 -12.60 -11.10 19.72
N GLY A 10 -13.59 -11.44 18.90
CA GLY A 10 -14.98 -11.04 19.07
C GLY A 10 -15.33 -9.65 18.51
N ALA A 11 -14.38 -8.97 17.84
CA ALA A 11 -14.65 -7.68 17.22
C ALA A 11 -15.56 -7.81 15.98
N THR A 12 -16.36 -6.78 15.72
CA THR A 12 -17.01 -6.60 14.42
C THR A 12 -16.03 -5.92 13.49
N VAL A 13 -15.61 -6.62 12.42
CA VAL A 13 -14.63 -6.10 11.47
C VAL A 13 -15.29 -5.69 10.16
N ARG A 14 -14.93 -4.52 9.64
CA ARG A 14 -15.34 -4.01 8.33
C ARG A 14 -14.10 -3.72 7.50
N LEU A 15 -14.16 -4.13 6.23
CA LEU A 15 -13.12 -3.88 5.24
C LEU A 15 -13.67 -2.99 4.14
N HIS A 16 -12.88 -2.02 3.69
CA HIS A 16 -13.27 -1.13 2.59
C HIS A 16 -12.11 -0.94 1.60
N PRO A 17 -12.26 -1.32 0.31
CA PRO A 17 -11.25 -1.02 -0.71
C PRO A 17 -11.09 0.49 -0.88
N SER A 18 -9.87 0.99 -0.71
CA SER A 18 -9.60 2.44 -0.61
C SER A 18 -8.47 2.90 -1.54
N PRO A 19 -8.28 2.35 -2.77
CA PRO A 19 -7.03 2.51 -3.52
C PRO A 19 -6.60 3.97 -3.74
N TRP A 20 -5.32 4.27 -3.51
CA TRP A 20 -4.76 5.57 -3.89
C TRP A 20 -4.56 5.62 -5.39
N ARG A 21 -5.00 6.72 -6.00
CA ARG A 21 -4.80 7.00 -7.42
C ARG A 21 -3.87 8.20 -7.52
N LEU A 22 -2.60 7.95 -7.80
CA LEU A 22 -1.56 8.97 -7.85
C LEU A 22 -1.33 9.40 -9.29
N GLY A 23 -1.52 10.70 -9.53
CA GLY A 23 -1.27 11.36 -10.80
C GLY A 23 -0.06 12.29 -10.74
N PRO A 24 0.14 13.11 -11.79
CA PRO A 24 1.29 14.00 -11.90
C PRO A 24 1.40 15.04 -10.79
N GLN A 25 0.33 15.30 -10.04
CA GLN A 25 0.32 16.20 -8.89
C GLN A 25 0.95 15.56 -7.64
N GLN A 26 1.04 14.23 -7.58
CA GLN A 26 1.61 13.48 -6.45
C GLN A 26 2.96 12.83 -6.82
N ARG A 27 3.75 13.45 -7.71
CA ARG A 27 5.06 12.92 -8.15
C ARG A 27 6.00 12.63 -6.99
N ALA A 28 6.19 13.58 -6.07
CA ALA A 28 7.09 13.41 -4.94
C ALA A 28 6.71 12.19 -4.06
N LEU A 29 5.42 12.00 -3.80
CA LEU A 29 4.92 10.82 -3.09
C LEU A 29 5.18 9.52 -3.89
N THR A 30 4.95 9.56 -5.20
CA THR A 30 5.16 8.41 -6.09
C THR A 30 6.64 8.01 -6.15
N GLU A 31 7.56 8.98 -6.20
CA GLU A 31 9.00 8.75 -6.21
C GLU A 31 9.49 8.13 -4.91
N GLN A 32 9.08 8.66 -3.75
CA GLN A 32 9.42 8.07 -2.46
C GLN A 32 8.89 6.64 -2.34
N TRP A 33 7.62 6.42 -2.72
CA TRP A 33 7.02 5.09 -2.69
C TRP A 33 7.77 4.10 -3.60
N LEU A 34 8.11 4.49 -4.83
CA LEU A 34 8.88 3.64 -5.75
C LEU A 34 10.24 3.25 -5.17
N ARG A 35 10.98 4.22 -4.61
CA ARG A 35 12.31 3.96 -4.03
C ARG A 35 12.22 3.01 -2.84
N GLY A 36 11.29 3.25 -1.92
CA GLY A 36 11.09 2.39 -0.75
C GLY A 36 10.63 0.98 -1.14
N TRP A 37 9.65 0.87 -2.03
CA TRP A 37 9.10 -0.42 -2.47
C TRP A 37 10.13 -1.26 -3.23
N VAL A 38 10.87 -0.67 -4.15
CA VAL A 38 11.92 -1.38 -4.89
C VAL A 38 13.09 -1.73 -3.97
N GLY A 39 13.48 -0.82 -3.06
CA GLY A 39 14.52 -1.09 -2.05
C GLY A 39 14.18 -2.31 -1.20
N ALA A 40 12.97 -2.35 -0.62
CA ALA A 40 12.50 -3.48 0.16
C ALA A 40 12.48 -4.80 -0.64
N ALA A 41 12.10 -4.76 -1.93
CA ALA A 41 12.13 -5.96 -2.77
C ALA A 41 13.55 -6.52 -2.96
N VAL A 42 14.57 -5.66 -3.03
CA VAL A 42 15.98 -6.08 -3.15
C VAL A 42 16.53 -6.53 -1.79
N GLU A 43 16.13 -5.89 -0.69
CA GLU A 43 16.48 -6.34 0.67
C GLU A 43 16.01 -7.78 0.92
N GLU A 44 14.77 -8.09 0.52
CA GLU A 44 14.20 -9.45 0.64
C GLU A 44 14.81 -10.45 -0.36
N ARG A 45 15.20 -9.98 -1.54
CA ARG A 45 15.74 -10.82 -2.63
C ARG A 45 16.90 -10.11 -3.35
N PRO A 46 18.13 -10.22 -2.83
CA PRO A 46 19.29 -9.51 -3.36
C PRO A 46 19.56 -9.78 -4.85
N GLU A 47 19.22 -10.97 -5.36
CA GLU A 47 19.38 -11.35 -6.76
C GLU A 47 18.55 -10.49 -7.74
N LEU A 48 17.59 -9.71 -7.24
CA LEU A 48 16.80 -8.78 -8.06
C LEU A 48 17.52 -7.47 -8.38
N ALA A 49 18.66 -7.15 -7.74
CA ALA A 49 19.28 -5.83 -7.76
C ALA A 49 19.39 -5.20 -9.16
N ASP A 50 20.04 -5.86 -10.12
CA ASP A 50 20.26 -5.31 -11.47
C ASP A 50 18.95 -5.06 -12.24
N ARG A 51 17.97 -5.95 -12.05
CA ARG A 51 16.65 -5.83 -12.68
C ARG A 51 15.83 -4.72 -12.02
N ALA A 52 15.88 -4.65 -10.69
CA ALA A 52 15.20 -3.68 -9.86
C ALA A 52 15.71 -2.26 -10.15
N GLU A 53 17.02 -2.10 -10.32
CA GLU A 53 17.64 -0.81 -10.62
C GLU A 53 17.16 -0.26 -11.98
N ARG A 54 17.20 -1.09 -13.04
CA ARG A 54 16.68 -0.70 -14.36
C ARG A 54 15.20 -0.31 -14.28
N TYR A 55 14.39 -1.13 -13.62
CA TYR A 55 12.97 -0.86 -13.41
C TYR A 55 12.75 0.48 -12.69
N LEU A 56 13.49 0.73 -11.61
CA LEU A 56 13.36 1.96 -10.83
C LEU A 56 13.73 3.19 -11.66
N ARG A 57 14.83 3.14 -12.41
CA ARG A 57 15.24 4.24 -13.30
C ARG A 57 14.14 4.57 -14.32
N ASP A 58 13.61 3.57 -15.00
CA ASP A 58 12.56 3.76 -16.02
C ASP A 58 11.28 4.39 -15.42
N ARG A 59 10.88 3.94 -14.22
CA ARG A 59 9.70 4.46 -13.53
C ARG A 59 9.90 5.87 -13.00
N LEU A 60 11.08 6.19 -12.48
CA LEU A 60 11.41 7.54 -12.02
C LEU A 60 11.43 8.52 -13.21
N ALA A 61 11.96 8.12 -14.37
CA ALA A 61 11.90 8.94 -15.58
C ALA A 61 10.45 9.20 -16.03
N ALA A 62 9.58 8.18 -16.00
CA ALA A 62 8.16 8.34 -16.30
C ALA A 62 7.42 9.23 -15.27
N CYS A 63 7.80 9.14 -14.00
CA CYS A 63 7.29 10.00 -12.93
C CYS A 63 7.70 11.46 -13.16
N ALA A 64 8.98 11.70 -13.44
CA ALA A 64 9.53 13.02 -13.71
C ALA A 64 8.88 13.67 -14.95
N SER A 65 8.58 12.90 -16.00
CA SER A 65 7.87 13.41 -17.18
C SER A 65 6.37 13.63 -16.96
N GLY A 66 5.79 13.14 -15.86
CA GLY A 66 4.36 13.22 -15.57
C GLY A 66 3.50 12.24 -16.37
N SER A 67 4.14 11.27 -17.03
CA SER A 67 3.45 10.21 -17.77
C SER A 67 3.02 9.04 -16.87
N LEU A 68 3.62 8.91 -15.69
CA LEU A 68 3.28 7.84 -14.75
C LEU A 68 1.92 8.11 -14.07
N ARG A 69 1.09 7.06 -14.03
CA ARG A 69 -0.11 6.96 -13.20
C ARG A 69 0.02 5.71 -12.34
N VAL A 70 -0.23 5.82 -11.04
CA VAL A 70 -0.12 4.69 -10.12
C VAL A 70 -1.46 4.47 -9.41
N THR A 71 -1.88 3.20 -9.33
CA THR A 71 -2.96 2.78 -8.43
C THR A 71 -2.37 1.89 -7.36
N LEU A 72 -2.39 2.34 -6.11
CA LEU A 72 -1.94 1.58 -4.95
C LEU A 72 -3.15 0.98 -4.25
N HIS A 73 -3.38 -0.31 -4.49
CA HIS A 73 -4.44 -1.06 -3.84
C HIS A 73 -4.13 -1.22 -2.36
N HIS A 74 -5.03 -0.72 -1.53
CA HIS A 74 -5.10 -1.04 -0.12
C HIS A 74 -6.56 -1.17 0.29
N THR A 75 -6.75 -1.77 1.46
CA THR A 75 -8.04 -2.00 2.08
C THR A 75 -7.95 -1.47 3.49
N ASP A 76 -8.82 -0.53 3.82
CA ASP A 76 -8.93 -0.01 5.17
C ASP A 76 -9.65 -1.05 6.03
N LEU A 77 -9.16 -1.23 7.26
CA LEU A 77 -9.72 -2.14 8.24
C LEU A 77 -10.23 -1.34 9.44
N LEU A 78 -11.51 -1.50 9.76
CA LEU A 78 -12.14 -0.99 10.97
C LEU A 78 -12.57 -2.17 11.84
N ALA A 79 -12.00 -2.30 13.04
CA ALA A 79 -12.40 -3.28 14.04
C ALA A 79 -13.04 -2.57 15.23
N LEU A 80 -14.31 -2.86 15.51
CA LEU A 80 -15.06 -2.29 16.63
C LEU A 80 -15.33 -3.37 17.69
N PRO A 81 -15.25 -3.04 18.99
CA PRO A 81 -15.75 -3.93 20.03
C PRO A 81 -17.22 -4.28 19.78
N ARG A 82 -17.62 -5.51 20.06
CA ARG A 82 -19.03 -5.87 20.01
C ARG A 82 -19.77 -5.12 21.12
N PRO A 83 -20.93 -4.51 20.85
CA PRO A 83 -21.74 -3.92 21.92
C PRO A 83 -22.04 -5.00 22.97
N THR A 84 -21.50 -4.84 24.17
CA THR A 84 -21.98 -5.58 25.34
C THR A 84 -23.36 -5.02 25.65
N GLY A 85 -24.40 -5.85 25.59
CA GLY A 85 -25.80 -5.44 25.69
C GLY A 85 -26.05 -4.40 26.79
N GLY A 86 -26.16 -3.13 26.39
CA GLY A 86 -26.80 -2.10 27.19
C GLY A 86 -28.26 -2.09 26.74
N THR A 87 -29.14 -2.58 27.60
CA THR A 87 -30.57 -2.31 27.50
C THR A 87 -30.75 -0.79 27.64
N PRO A 88 -31.59 -0.13 26.82
CA PRO A 88 -31.96 1.27 27.04
C PRO A 88 -32.65 1.46 28.41
#